data_AF-A0A519U1Q4-F1
#
_entry.id   AF-A0A519U1Q4-F1
#
_cell.length_a   1.000
_cell.length_b   1.000
_cell.length_c   1.000
_cell.angle_alpha   90.00
_cell.angle_beta   90.00
_cell.angle_gamma   90.00
#
_symmetry.space_group_name_H-M   'P 1'
#
loop_
_entity.id
_entity.type
_entity.pdbx_description
1 polymer ?
#
loop_
_entity_poly.entity_id
_entity_poly.type
_entity_poly.pdbx_seq_one_letter_code
_entity_poly.pdbx_strand_id
1 'polypeptide(L)'
;MGFFNLFKKKSVDKEGNLEDKELLPEIKEEDFIDNSDPLQHYGNSNYSIEFGSKLPIDIIYGFLKEDYEAKAYKDALTNPDRSYKEKNISILRSTLDVKFKQVTLKYDDMSREIEMHIKTRGEAGLTDLVELLKSRKETLDKHRIELEQMKNDLRNQESYMLGIFTSYEVGFTRGLASLSLHNLKIDNLL
;
A
#
# COMPACT_ATOMS: atom_id res chain seq x y z
N MET A 1 -33.73 32.58 20.19
CA MET A 1 -34.33 33.22 18.99
C MET A 1 -34.16 34.73 19.10
N GLY A 2 -33.68 35.39 18.05
CA GLY A 2 -33.60 36.85 17.99
C GLY A 2 -32.37 37.36 17.23
N PHE A 3 -32.37 37.16 15.92
CA PHE A 3 -31.39 37.74 15.00
C PHE A 3 -31.78 39.15 14.56
N PHE A 4 -30.76 39.97 14.26
CA PHE A 4 -30.75 41.19 13.44
C PHE A 4 -31.38 42.49 13.99
N ASN A 5 -30.51 43.42 14.37
CA ASN A 5 -30.66 44.85 14.06
C ASN A 5 -29.28 45.35 13.57
N LEU A 6 -29.06 45.33 12.26
CA LEU A 6 -29.19 46.50 11.36
C LEU A 6 -28.11 47.57 11.58
N PHE A 7 -27.08 47.46 10.73
CA PHE A 7 -26.37 48.56 10.06
C PHE A 7 -26.79 49.97 10.47
N LYS A 8 -25.94 50.64 11.25
CA LYS A 8 -25.94 52.10 11.35
C LYS A 8 -24.62 52.63 10.77
N LYS A 9 -24.71 53.04 9.52
CA LYS A 9 -23.74 53.90 8.82
C LYS A 9 -23.53 55.17 9.66
N LYS A 10 -22.28 55.47 10.03
CA LYS A 10 -21.88 56.82 10.40
C LYS A 10 -20.68 57.24 9.56
N SER A 11 -20.82 58.47 9.09
CA SER A 11 -20.05 59.21 8.12
C SER A 11 -18.56 59.27 8.39
N VAL A 12 -17.83 59.24 7.28
CA VAL A 12 -16.48 59.75 7.06
C VAL A 12 -16.33 61.12 7.71
N ASP A 13 -15.28 61.30 8.51
CA ASP A 13 -14.53 62.55 8.58
C ASP A 13 -13.04 62.19 8.59
N LYS A 14 -12.31 62.85 7.68
CA LYS A 14 -10.88 62.72 7.43
C LYS A 14 -10.11 63.54 8.46
N GLU A 15 -9.00 63.00 8.97
CA GLU A 15 -7.72 63.71 9.10
C GLU A 15 -6.65 62.81 9.73
N GLY A 16 -5.44 62.81 9.15
CA GLY A 16 -4.21 62.36 9.83
C GLY A 16 -3.39 61.29 9.10
N ASN A 17 -2.41 61.75 8.32
CA ASN A 17 -1.14 61.10 7.92
C ASN A 17 -1.05 59.56 7.90
N LEU A 18 -0.86 58.99 6.70
CA LEU A 18 -0.35 57.64 6.52
C LEU A 18 0.96 57.71 5.73
N GLU A 19 2.06 57.53 6.46
CA GLU A 19 3.33 57.05 5.92
C GLU A 19 3.10 55.67 5.29
N ASP A 20 3.71 55.45 4.12
CA ASP A 20 3.71 54.17 3.41
C ASP A 20 4.38 53.09 4.28
N LYS A 21 3.59 52.37 5.09
CA LYS A 21 3.99 51.09 5.63
C LYS A 21 3.69 50.03 4.59
N GLU A 22 4.74 49.51 3.98
CA GLU A 22 4.69 48.27 3.20
C GLU A 22 3.93 47.21 4.02
N LEU A 23 2.79 46.79 3.48
CA LEU A 23 1.95 45.75 4.05
C LEU A 23 2.73 44.44 3.99
N LEU A 24 3.32 44.03 5.11
CA LEU A 24 3.82 42.67 5.27
C LEU A 24 2.66 41.70 5.02
N PRO A 25 2.89 40.57 4.32
CA PRO A 25 1.84 39.61 4.03
C PRO A 25 1.23 39.10 5.34
N GLU A 26 -0.10 39.08 5.40
CA GLU A 26 -0.85 38.53 6.52
C GLU A 26 -0.58 37.03 6.62
N ILE A 27 0.14 36.62 7.68
CA ILE A 27 0.49 35.21 7.87
C ILE A 27 -0.78 34.47 8.31
N LYS A 28 -1.20 33.52 7.50
CA LYS A 28 -2.44 32.77 7.74
C LYS A 28 -2.19 31.72 8.82
N GLU A 29 -3.20 31.44 9.63
CA GLU A 29 -3.16 30.39 10.66
C GLU A 29 -2.84 29.00 10.06
N GLU A 30 -3.21 28.80 8.79
CA GLU A 30 -2.90 27.64 7.96
C GLU A 30 -1.39 27.37 7.80
N ASP A 31 -0.54 28.41 7.88
CA ASP A 31 0.92 28.27 7.80
C ASP A 31 1.54 27.76 9.13
N PHE A 32 0.78 27.78 10.23
CA PHE A 32 1.25 27.40 11.57
C PHE A 32 0.60 26.12 12.11
N ILE A 33 -0.57 25.73 11.59
CA ILE A 33 -1.32 24.57 12.08
C ILE A 33 -1.35 23.49 10.99
N ASP A 34 -0.51 22.47 11.18
CA ASP A 34 -0.61 21.23 10.41
C ASP A 34 -1.79 20.40 10.90
N ASN A 35 -2.95 20.59 10.26
CA ASN A 35 -4.16 19.79 10.48
C ASN A 35 -4.16 18.49 9.66
N SER A 36 -3.03 18.07 9.08
CA SER A 36 -2.97 16.79 8.39
C SER A 36 -3.12 15.65 9.40
N ASP A 37 -4.10 14.78 9.13
CA ASP A 37 -4.31 13.55 9.88
C ASP A 37 -3.04 12.68 9.72
N PRO A 38 -2.35 12.26 10.81
CA PRO A 38 -1.10 11.50 10.71
C PRO A 38 -1.23 10.16 9.98
N LEU A 39 -2.45 9.76 9.60
CA LEU A 39 -2.73 8.58 8.79
C LEU A 39 -2.77 8.85 7.27
N GLN A 40 -2.83 10.11 6.81
CA GLN A 40 -2.94 10.41 5.37
C GLN A 40 -1.61 10.32 4.61
N HIS A 41 -0.46 10.33 5.29
CA HIS A 41 0.86 10.17 4.66
C HIS A 41 1.17 8.74 4.18
N TYR A 42 0.24 7.79 4.35
CA TYR A 42 0.36 6.40 3.90
C TYR A 42 -0.50 6.11 2.64
N GLY A 43 -0.86 7.13 1.86
CA GLY A 43 -1.72 6.99 0.69
C GLY A 43 -0.99 7.00 -0.65
N ASN A 44 -0.84 5.82 -1.27
CA ASN A 44 -1.36 5.54 -2.63
C ASN A 44 -0.94 4.14 -3.11
N SER A 45 -1.70 3.13 -2.72
CA SER A 45 -1.83 1.90 -3.50
C SER A 45 -3.26 1.42 -3.36
N ASN A 46 -4.05 1.62 -4.41
CA ASN A 46 -5.46 1.21 -4.52
C ASN A 46 -5.58 -0.32 -4.51
N TYR A 47 -5.37 -0.95 -3.36
CA TYR A 47 -5.72 -2.34 -3.11
C TYR A 47 -6.88 -2.35 -2.11
N SER A 48 -8.11 -2.45 -2.62
CA SER A 48 -9.30 -2.68 -1.80
C SER A 48 -9.29 -4.12 -1.32
N ILE A 49 -8.59 -4.37 -0.21
CA ILE A 49 -8.56 -5.68 0.43
C ILE A 49 -9.72 -5.69 1.43
N GLU A 50 -10.80 -6.42 1.10
CA GLU A 50 -12.00 -6.56 1.95
C GLU A 50 -11.69 -7.18 3.33
N PHE A 51 -10.58 -7.94 3.42
CA PHE A 51 -10.00 -8.49 4.65
C PHE A 51 -8.52 -8.08 4.74
N GLY A 52 -8.26 -6.80 5.00
CA GLY A 52 -6.90 -6.25 5.13
C GLY A 52 -6.71 -5.59 6.48
N SER A 53 -5.56 -5.82 7.11
CA SER A 53 -5.12 -5.12 8.32
C SER A 53 -4.77 -3.64 8.05
N LYS A 54 -4.82 -3.20 6.77
CA LYS A 54 -4.30 -1.93 6.24
C LYS A 54 -2.81 -1.74 6.50
N LEU A 55 -2.08 -2.84 6.75
CA LEU A 55 -0.65 -2.82 7.05
C LEU A 55 0.15 -3.31 5.84
N PRO A 56 1.45 -2.99 5.77
CA PRO A 56 2.29 -3.31 4.61
C PRO A 56 2.28 -4.80 4.22
N ILE A 57 2.05 -5.71 5.16
CA ILE A 57 1.98 -7.16 4.90
C ILE A 57 0.85 -7.54 3.94
N ASP A 58 -0.23 -6.76 3.90
CA ASP A 58 -1.38 -7.01 3.03
C ASP A 58 -0.99 -6.93 1.54
N ILE A 59 0.11 -6.24 1.19
CA ILE A 59 0.66 -6.20 -0.18
C ILE A 59 1.10 -7.60 -0.64
N ILE A 60 1.64 -8.41 0.28
CA ILE A 60 2.05 -9.79 -0.01
C ILE A 60 0.82 -10.66 -0.20
N TYR A 61 -0.14 -10.61 0.74
CA TYR A 61 -1.37 -11.37 0.64
C TYR A 61 -2.19 -11.01 -0.61
N GLY A 62 -2.25 -9.72 -0.97
CA GLY A 62 -2.88 -9.26 -2.20
C GLY A 62 -2.22 -9.85 -3.45
N PHE A 63 -0.89 -9.92 -3.46
CA PHE A 63 -0.15 -10.56 -4.55
C PHE A 63 -0.39 -12.07 -4.62
N LEU A 64 -0.51 -12.76 -3.48
CA LEU A 64 -0.79 -14.20 -3.43
C LEU A 64 -2.22 -14.54 -3.85
N LYS A 65 -3.17 -13.62 -3.67
CA LYS A 65 -4.59 -13.80 -4.01
C LYS A 65 -4.91 -13.51 -5.49
N GLU A 66 -3.98 -12.92 -6.24
CA GLU A 66 -4.19 -12.58 -7.65
C GLU A 66 -4.46 -13.84 -8.52
N ASP A 67 -5.32 -13.70 -9.53
CA ASP A 67 -5.66 -14.79 -10.44
C ASP A 67 -4.57 -14.96 -11.53
N TYR A 68 -3.54 -15.74 -11.19
CA TYR A 68 -2.48 -16.10 -12.13
C TYR A 68 -2.90 -17.15 -13.15
N GLU A 69 -3.97 -17.90 -12.90
CA GLU A 69 -4.44 -18.94 -13.80
C GLU A 69 -5.00 -18.32 -15.09
N ALA A 70 -5.89 -17.34 -14.95
CA ALA A 70 -6.46 -16.64 -16.10
C ALA A 70 -5.40 -15.86 -16.89
N LYS A 71 -4.40 -15.30 -16.20
CA LYS A 71 -3.26 -14.63 -16.83
C LYS A 71 -2.43 -15.61 -17.65
N ALA A 72 -2.06 -16.74 -17.06
CA ALA A 72 -1.26 -17.76 -17.73
C ALA A 72 -1.99 -18.41 -18.91
N TYR A 73 -3.31 -18.56 -18.81
CA TYR A 73 -4.14 -19.04 -19.92
C TYR A 73 -4.01 -18.14 -21.15
N LYS A 74 -4.12 -16.81 -20.97
CA LYS A 74 -3.94 -15.83 -22.05
C LYS A 74 -2.51 -15.83 -22.60
N ASP A 75 -1.53 -15.93 -21.71
CA ASP A 75 -0.12 -16.03 -22.08
C ASP A 75 0.14 -17.24 -22.99
N ALA A 76 -0.42 -18.41 -22.67
CA ALA A 76 -0.26 -19.61 -23.50
C ALA A 76 -0.92 -19.49 -24.88
N LEU A 77 -2.05 -18.78 -24.98
CA LEU A 77 -2.70 -18.54 -26.28
C LEU A 77 -1.89 -17.59 -27.17
N THR A 78 -1.09 -16.69 -26.59
CA THR A 78 -0.27 -15.73 -27.33
C THR A 78 1.13 -16.28 -27.65
N ASN A 79 1.76 -16.98 -26.70
CA ASN A 79 3.06 -17.60 -26.88
C ASN A 79 3.08 -19.00 -26.22
N PRO A 80 2.84 -20.08 -26.98
CA PRO A 80 2.75 -21.44 -26.47
C PRO A 80 4.12 -22.10 -26.21
N ASP A 81 5.18 -21.33 -25.97
CA ASP A 81 6.52 -21.85 -25.69
C ASP A 81 6.71 -22.17 -24.19
N ARG A 82 7.27 -23.35 -23.91
CA ARG A 82 7.68 -23.75 -22.56
C ARG A 82 8.72 -22.78 -21.97
N SER A 83 9.66 -22.29 -22.76
CA SER A 83 10.66 -21.33 -22.27
C SER A 83 10.04 -19.99 -21.87
N TYR A 84 8.93 -19.60 -22.50
CA TYR A 84 8.17 -18.42 -22.11
C TYR A 84 7.51 -18.60 -20.74
N LYS A 85 6.87 -19.76 -20.51
CA LYS A 85 6.30 -20.14 -19.21
C LYS A 85 7.34 -20.07 -18.08
N GLU A 86 8.49 -20.73 -18.28
CA GLU A 86 9.56 -20.80 -17.27
C GLU A 86 10.13 -19.41 -16.92
N LYS A 87 10.30 -18.54 -17.92
CA LYS A 87 10.70 -17.14 -17.71
C LYS A 87 9.67 -16.37 -16.88
N ASN A 88 8.38 -16.52 -17.18
CA ASN A 88 7.33 -15.81 -16.44
C ASN A 88 7.23 -16.28 -14.99
N ILE A 89 7.40 -17.58 -14.72
CA ILE A 89 7.48 -18.10 -13.35
C ILE A 89 8.69 -17.50 -12.61
N SER A 90 9.84 -17.39 -13.28
CA SER A 90 11.02 -16.72 -12.70
C SER A 90 10.77 -15.24 -12.41
N ILE A 91 10.09 -14.52 -13.30
CA ILE A 91 9.69 -13.12 -13.10
C ILE A 91 8.72 -12.98 -11.92
N LEU A 92 7.74 -13.87 -11.80
CA LEU A 92 6.80 -13.88 -10.65
C LEU A 92 7.56 -14.07 -9.34
N ARG A 93 8.52 -15.00 -9.30
CA ARG A 93 9.34 -15.26 -8.11
C ARG A 93 10.17 -14.03 -7.74
N SER A 94 10.85 -13.44 -8.71
CA SER A 94 11.62 -12.20 -8.49
C SER A 94 10.73 -11.04 -8.05
N THR A 95 9.51 -10.94 -8.57
CA THR A 95 8.56 -9.88 -8.18
C THR A 95 8.10 -10.06 -6.73
N LEU A 96 7.83 -11.30 -6.32
CA LEU A 96 7.50 -11.62 -4.94
C LEU A 96 8.66 -11.27 -3.99
N ASP A 97 9.90 -11.60 -4.36
CA ASP A 97 11.09 -11.24 -3.58
C ASP A 97 11.25 -9.72 -3.43
N VAL A 98 10.99 -8.95 -4.49
CA VAL A 98 11.01 -7.48 -4.45
C VAL A 98 9.93 -6.96 -3.51
N LYS A 99 8.72 -7.52 -3.55
CA LYS A 99 7.63 -7.12 -2.63
C LYS A 99 8.00 -7.40 -1.18
N PHE A 100 8.60 -8.56 -0.87
CA PHE A 100 9.11 -8.84 0.47
C PHE A 100 10.10 -7.77 0.92
N LYS A 101 11.08 -7.39 0.09
CA LYS A 101 12.05 -6.33 0.42
C LYS A 101 11.37 -4.99 0.69
N GLN A 102 10.41 -4.60 -0.14
CA GLN A 102 9.66 -3.35 0.03
C GLN A 102 8.91 -3.33 1.37
N VAL A 103 8.23 -4.43 1.69
CA VAL A 103 7.45 -4.56 2.93
C VAL A 103 8.36 -4.58 4.15
N THR A 104 9.50 -5.30 4.10
CA THR A 104 10.51 -5.29 5.18
C THR A 104 11.02 -3.87 5.45
N LEU A 105 11.44 -3.15 4.40
CA LEU A 105 11.92 -1.76 4.54
C LEU A 105 10.85 -0.86 5.17
N LYS A 106 9.59 -1.03 4.75
CA LYS A 106 8.50 -0.23 5.32
C LYS A 106 8.28 -0.50 6.80
N TYR A 107 8.37 -1.76 7.24
CA TYR A 107 8.29 -2.11 8.66
C TYR A 107 9.49 -1.58 9.46
N ASP A 108 10.69 -1.58 8.88
CA ASP A 108 11.89 -1.00 9.50
C ASP A 108 11.71 0.50 9.77
N ASP A 109 11.20 1.24 8.79
CA ASP A 109 10.96 2.67 8.93
C ASP A 109 9.86 2.96 9.97
N MET A 110 8.75 2.21 9.92
CA MET A 110 7.66 2.34 10.90
C MET A 110 8.11 2.01 12.32
N SER A 111 8.96 0.98 12.50
CA SER A 111 9.49 0.61 13.80
C SER A 111 10.39 1.72 14.36
N ARG A 112 11.29 2.27 13.54
CA ARG A 112 12.15 3.40 13.93
C ARG A 112 11.35 4.64 14.32
N GLU A 113 10.30 4.95 13.58
CA GLU A 113 9.38 6.06 13.88
C GLU A 113 8.68 5.86 15.24
N ILE A 114 8.12 4.66 15.47
CA ILE A 114 7.47 4.32 16.75
C ILE A 114 8.46 4.41 17.91
N GLU A 115 9.69 3.92 17.76
CA GLU A 115 10.70 3.99 18.81
C GLU A 115 11.08 5.43 19.16
N MET A 116 11.27 6.28 18.15
CA MET A 116 11.49 7.71 18.35
C MET A 116 10.31 8.34 19.12
N HIS A 117 9.09 7.99 18.73
CA HIS A 117 7.86 8.48 19.33
C HIS A 117 7.66 8.03 20.78
N ILE A 118 8.02 6.79 21.11
CA ILE A 118 8.01 6.27 22.49
C ILE A 118 9.00 7.07 23.34
N LYS A 119 10.21 7.32 22.83
CA LYS A 119 11.25 8.07 23.55
C LYS A 119 10.81 9.50 23.86
N THR A 120 10.42 10.26 22.84
CA THR A 120 10.08 11.69 23.00
C THR A 120 8.86 11.90 23.91
N ARG A 121 7.84 11.05 23.78
CA ARG A 121 6.63 11.14 24.62
C ARG A 121 6.89 10.63 26.04
N GLY A 122 7.80 9.66 26.21
CA GLY A 122 8.25 9.21 27.53
C GLY A 122 9.00 10.31 28.29
N GLU A 123 9.90 11.04 27.62
CA GLU A 123 10.60 12.20 28.17
C GLU A 123 9.62 13.32 28.57
N ALA A 124 8.52 13.48 27.83
CA ALA A 124 7.44 14.42 28.13
C ALA A 124 6.47 13.94 29.23
N GLY A 125 6.64 12.73 29.78
CA GLY A 125 5.78 12.18 30.83
C GLY A 125 4.40 11.69 30.35
N LEU A 126 4.20 11.50 29.04
CA LEU A 126 2.93 11.07 28.45
C LEU A 126 2.78 9.54 28.51
N THR A 127 2.66 8.98 29.72
CA THR A 127 2.70 7.53 29.98
C THR A 127 1.66 6.73 29.22
N ASP A 128 0.43 7.23 29.12
CA ASP A 128 -0.67 6.51 28.44
C ASP A 128 -0.42 6.38 26.93
N LEU A 129 0.12 7.43 26.31
CA LEU A 129 0.51 7.39 24.90
C LEU A 129 1.70 6.48 24.65
N VAL A 130 2.66 6.45 25.58
CA VAL A 130 3.80 5.53 25.52
C VAL A 130 3.32 4.08 25.53
N GLU A 131 2.36 3.75 26.38
CA GLU A 131 1.82 2.38 26.46
C GLU A 131 1.07 1.99 25.18
N LEU A 132 0.26 2.90 24.63
CA LEU A 132 -0.39 2.69 23.34
C LEU A 132 0.63 2.48 22.20
N LEU A 133 1.70 3.27 22.17
CA LEU A 133 2.76 3.13 21.17
C LEU A 133 3.53 1.82 21.30
N LYS A 134 3.77 1.33 22.54
CA LYS A 134 4.37 0.01 22.76
C LYS A 134 3.47 -1.12 22.27
N SER A 135 2.17 -1.05 22.52
CA SER A 135 1.21 -2.03 21.99
C SER A 135 1.20 -2.04 20.45
N ARG A 136 1.26 -0.85 19.83
CA ARG A 136 1.40 -0.74 18.37
C ARG A 136 2.72 -1.32 17.88
N LYS A 137 3.83 -1.08 18.59
CA LYS A 137 5.14 -1.69 18.28
C LYS A 137 5.06 -3.21 18.27
N GLU A 138 4.44 -3.80 19.30
CA GLU A 138 4.27 -5.25 19.40
C GLU A 138 3.53 -5.84 18.19
N THR A 139 2.53 -5.12 17.67
CA THR A 139 1.82 -5.53 16.45
C THR A 139 2.74 -5.51 15.22
N LEU A 140 3.54 -4.46 15.05
CA LEU A 140 4.53 -4.41 13.97
C LEU A 140 5.58 -5.52 14.09
N ASP A 141 6.04 -5.82 15.30
CA ASP A 141 7.02 -6.88 15.53
C ASP A 141 6.43 -8.25 15.20
N LYS A 142 5.18 -8.53 15.56
CA LYS A 142 4.47 -9.75 15.16
C LYS A 142 4.38 -9.89 13.64
N HIS A 143 4.03 -8.80 12.95
CA HIS A 143 3.94 -8.80 11.49
C HIS A 143 5.32 -8.99 10.81
N ARG A 144 6.38 -8.46 11.42
CA ARG A 144 7.75 -8.67 10.95
C ARG A 144 8.19 -10.13 11.10
N ILE A 145 7.84 -10.77 12.21
CA ILE A 145 8.10 -12.20 12.44
C ILE A 145 7.37 -13.03 11.38
N GLU A 146 6.08 -12.76 11.16
CA GLU A 146 5.28 -13.42 10.11
C GLU A 146 5.92 -13.24 8.73
N LEU A 147 6.37 -12.03 8.40
CA LEU A 147 7.02 -11.74 7.10
C LEU A 147 8.29 -12.57 6.89
N GLU A 148 9.11 -12.75 7.93
CA GLU A 148 10.30 -13.59 7.85
C GLU A 148 9.94 -15.09 7.80
N GLN A 149 8.86 -15.52 8.46
CA GLN A 149 8.32 -16.87 8.31
C GLN A 149 7.87 -17.12 6.87
N MET A 150 7.08 -16.23 6.27
CA MET A 150 6.66 -16.35 4.87
C MET A 150 7.84 -16.42 3.90
N LYS A 151 8.91 -15.64 4.13
CA LYS A 151 10.14 -15.73 3.32
C LYS A 151 10.84 -17.07 3.47
N ASN A 152 10.89 -17.62 4.68
CA ASN A 152 11.45 -18.96 4.90
C ASN A 152 10.58 -20.04 4.26
N ASP A 153 9.26 -19.92 4.34
CA ASP A 153 8.31 -20.84 3.71
C ASP A 153 8.43 -20.83 2.19
N LEU A 154 8.65 -19.67 1.58
CA LEU A 154 8.96 -19.56 0.15
C LEU A 154 10.30 -20.26 -0.22
N ARG A 155 11.30 -20.22 0.66
CA ARG A 155 12.59 -20.91 0.45
C ARG A 155 12.45 -22.42 0.64
N ASN A 156 11.64 -22.83 1.61
CA ASN A 156 11.36 -24.22 1.95
C ASN A 156 10.33 -24.87 1.00
N GLN A 157 9.81 -24.10 0.03
CA GLN A 157 8.86 -24.59 -0.96
C GLN A 157 7.52 -25.03 -0.36
N GLU A 158 7.04 -24.32 0.66
CA GLU A 158 5.74 -24.57 1.29
C GLU A 158 4.57 -24.35 0.32
N SER A 159 3.58 -25.23 0.40
CA SER A 159 2.49 -25.34 -0.60
C SER A 159 1.70 -24.04 -0.78
N TYR A 160 1.39 -23.33 0.32
CA TYR A 160 0.59 -22.11 0.25
C TYR A 160 1.34 -20.95 -0.43
N MET A 161 2.67 -20.90 -0.32
CA MET A 161 3.51 -19.91 -1.00
C MET A 161 3.73 -20.27 -2.47
N LEU A 162 3.76 -21.57 -2.79
CA LEU A 162 3.91 -22.04 -4.16
C LEU A 162 2.62 -21.98 -4.98
N GLY A 163 1.47 -21.80 -4.34
CA GLY A 163 0.15 -21.79 -4.98
C GLY A 163 0.07 -20.87 -6.21
N ILE A 164 0.74 -19.72 -6.18
CA ILE A 164 0.78 -18.78 -7.32
C ILE A 164 1.50 -19.37 -8.54
N PHE A 165 2.60 -20.10 -8.34
CA PHE A 165 3.38 -20.68 -9.43
C PHE A 165 2.64 -21.88 -10.01
N THR A 166 2.06 -22.71 -9.14
CA THR A 166 1.22 -23.84 -9.56
C THR A 166 -0.01 -23.36 -10.32
N SER A 167 -0.69 -22.31 -9.84
CA SER A 167 -1.83 -21.69 -10.52
C SER A 167 -1.44 -21.18 -11.91
N TYR A 168 -0.28 -20.53 -12.03
CA TYR A 168 0.26 -20.10 -13.32
C TYR A 168 0.54 -21.30 -14.25
N GLU A 169 1.16 -22.38 -13.75
CA GLU A 169 1.43 -23.58 -14.55
C GLU A 169 0.17 -24.27 -15.05
N VAL A 170 -0.85 -24.39 -14.20
CA VAL A 170 -2.15 -24.96 -14.56
C VAL A 170 -2.82 -24.12 -15.63
N GLY A 171 -2.87 -22.79 -15.46
CA GLY A 171 -3.49 -21.89 -16.43
C GLY A 171 -2.80 -21.94 -17.80
N PHE A 172 -1.47 -21.98 -17.82
CA PHE A 172 -0.70 -22.10 -19.05
C PHE A 172 -1.00 -23.43 -19.76
N THR A 173 -1.01 -24.54 -19.01
CA THR A 173 -1.30 -25.88 -19.54
C THR A 173 -2.71 -25.97 -20.12
N ARG A 174 -3.71 -25.35 -19.45
CA ARG A 174 -5.07 -25.24 -19.96
C ARG A 174 -5.14 -24.45 -21.27
N GLY A 175 -4.36 -23.38 -21.39
CA GLY A 175 -4.27 -22.59 -22.63
C GLY A 175 -3.68 -23.39 -23.79
N LEU A 176 -2.61 -24.16 -23.55
CA LEU A 176 -2.03 -25.06 -24.56
C LEU A 176 -3.01 -26.15 -25.00
N ALA A 177 -3.73 -26.76 -24.06
CA ALA A 177 -4.76 -27.75 -24.37
C ALA A 177 -5.88 -27.16 -25.23
N SER A 178 -6.32 -25.94 -24.90
CA SER A 178 -7.33 -25.20 -25.67
C SER A 178 -6.88 -24.92 -27.10
N LEU A 179 -5.64 -24.44 -27.27
CA LEU A 179 -5.03 -24.19 -28.58
C LEU A 179 -4.94 -25.49 -29.41
N SER A 180 -4.54 -26.58 -28.76
CA SER A 180 -4.41 -27.89 -29.41
C SER A 180 -5.76 -28.43 -29.88
N LEU A 181 -6.80 -28.33 -29.04
CA LEU A 181 -8.18 -28.72 -29.40
C LEU A 181 -8.75 -27.88 -30.54
N HIS A 182 -8.43 -26.57 -30.57
CA HIS A 182 -8.84 -25.68 -31.65
C HIS A 182 -8.22 -26.09 -32.98
N ASN A 183 -6.92 -26.38 -32.99
CA ASN A 183 -6.21 -26.81 -34.20
C ASN A 183 -6.72 -28.17 -34.71
N LEU A 184 -6.91 -29.15 -33.81
CA LEU A 184 -7.45 -30.45 -34.17
C LEU A 184 -8.89 -30.40 -34.72
N LYS A 185 -9.70 -29.43 -34.30
CA LYS A 185 -11.05 -29.23 -34.86
C LYS A 185 -11.01 -28.65 -36.28
N ILE A 186 -10.05 -27.78 -36.56
CA ILE A 186 -9.83 -27.23 -37.92
C ILE A 186 -9.43 -28.37 -38.87
N ASP A 187 -8.52 -29.24 -38.43
CA ASP A 187 -8.04 -30.37 -39.26
C ASP A 187 -9.13 -31.40 -39.57
N ASN A 188 -10.19 -31.50 -38.75
CA ASN A 188 -11.34 -32.38 -39.00
C ASN A 188 -12.43 -31.74 -39.89
N LEU A 189 -12.30 -30.46 -40.23
CA LEU A 189 -13.28 -29.70 -41.04
C LEU A 189 -12.80 -29.39 -42.48
N LEU A 190 -11.54 -29.71 -42.81
CA LEU A 190 -10.92 -29.63 -44.14
C LEU A 190 -10.87 -31.00 -44.81
#